data_AF-A0A7G9YGJ5-F1
#
_entry.id   AF-A0A7G9YGJ5-F1
#
_cell.length_a   1.000
_cell.length_b   1.000
_cell.length_c   1.000
_cell.angle_alpha   90.00
_cell.angle_beta   90.00
_cell.angle_gamma   90.00
#
_symmetry.space_group_name_H-M   'P 1'
#
loop_
_entity.id
_entity.type
_entity.pdbx_description
1 polymer ?
#
loop_
_entity_poly.entity_id
_entity_poly.type
_entity_poly.pdbx_seq_one_letter_code
_entity_poly.pdbx_strand_id
1 'polypeptide(L)' 'MTSTHSAPGKIYLFGEHAVVYGKRAIASAINLRTTVAVAESNQTD' A
#
# COMPACT_ATOMS: atom_id res chain seq x y z
N MET A 1 12.87 20.69 -0.27
CA MET A 1 13.41 19.41 -0.84
C MET A 1 12.26 18.46 -1.13
N THR A 2 12.15 17.88 -2.33
CA THR A 2 11.05 16.95 -2.67
C THR A 2 11.47 15.51 -2.42
N SER A 3 10.65 14.74 -1.70
CA SER A 3 10.86 13.31 -1.44
C SER A 3 9.76 12.47 -2.09
N THR A 4 10.13 11.41 -2.79
CA THR A 4 9.20 10.52 -3.48
C THR A 4 9.22 9.14 -2.86
N HIS A 5 8.04 8.63 -2.52
CA HIS A 5 7.85 7.33 -1.89
C HIS A 5 6.82 6.52 -2.67
N SER A 6 6.87 5.19 -2.53
CA SER A 6 5.84 4.34 -3.10
C SER A 6 5.57 3.11 -2.25
N ALA A 7 4.31 2.68 -2.19
CA ALA A 7 3.86 1.47 -1.50
C ALA A 7 3.12 0.52 -2.47
N PRO A 8 3.28 -0.81 -2.34
CA PRO A 8 2.53 -1.77 -3.15
C PRO A 8 1.10 -1.95 -2.63
N GLY A 9 0.17 -2.26 -3.52
CA GLY A 9 -1.12 -2.82 -3.16
C GLY A 9 -0.97 -4.23 -2.57
N LYS A 10 -2.03 -4.75 -1.95
CA LYS A 10 -2.08 -6.13 -1.46
C LYS A 10 -3.37 -6.82 -1.86
N ILE A 11 -3.30 -8.12 -2.07
CA ILE A 11 -4.45 -8.99 -2.31
C ILE A 11 -4.45 -10.13 -1.29
N TYR A 12 -5.62 -10.71 -1.03
CA TYR A 12 -5.72 -12.02 -0.39
C TYR A 12 -5.62 -13.10 -1.47
N LEU A 13 -4.64 -13.99 -1.38
CA LEU A 13 -4.54 -15.17 -2.24
C LEU A 13 -5.52 -16.25 -1.77
N PHE A 14 -5.67 -16.42 -0.45
CA PHE A 14 -6.56 -17.40 0.16
C PHE A 14 -7.08 -16.92 1.52
N GLY A 15 -8.29 -17.39 1.88
CA GLY A 15 -8.83 -17.24 3.23
C GLY A 15 -9.58 -15.93 3.48
N GLU A 16 -10.07 -15.24 2.45
CA GLU A 16 -10.76 -13.95 2.57
C GLU A 16 -11.99 -14.00 3.50
N HIS A 17 -12.77 -15.08 3.43
CA HIS A 17 -13.93 -15.29 4.29
C HIS A 17 -13.53 -15.92 5.64
N ALA A 18 -12.49 -16.75 5.65
CA ALA A 18 -12.07 -17.50 6.85
C ALA A 18 -11.35 -16.61 7.89
N VAL A 19 -10.61 -15.59 7.44
CA VAL A 19 -9.86 -14.69 8.33
C VAL A 19 -10.75 -13.88 9.25
N VAL A 20 -12.00 -13.62 8.82
CA VAL A 20 -13.03 -12.94 9.62
C VAL A 20 -13.34 -13.73 10.91
N TYR A 21 -13.11 -15.04 10.93
CA TYR A 21 -13.33 -15.92 12.08
C TYR A 21 -12.01 -16.36 12.77
N GLY A 22 -10.94 -15.57 12.63
CA GLY A 22 -9.66 -15.80 13.32
C GLY A 22 -8.81 -16.94 12.73
N LYS A 23 -9.16 -17.43 11.53
CA LYS A 23 -8.32 -18.39 10.78
C LYS A 23 -7.25 -17.63 9.97
N ARG A 24 -6.17 -18.31 9.60
CA ARG A 24 -5.08 -17.67 8.82
C ARG A 24 -5.52 -17.44 7.37
N ALA A 25 -5.09 -16.32 6.80
CA ALA A 25 -5.18 -16.03 5.37
C ALA A 25 -3.77 -15.75 4.81
N ILE A 26 -3.61 -15.96 3.50
CA ILE A 26 -2.37 -15.66 2.79
C ILE A 26 -2.60 -14.39 1.99
N ALA A 27 -1.82 -13.35 2.27
CA ALA A 27 -1.82 -12.11 1.50
C ALA A 27 -0.51 -11.97 0.74
N SER A 28 -0.56 -11.30 -0.40
CA SER A 28 0.63 -10.98 -1.21
C SER A 28 0.60 -9.53 -1.65
N ALA A 29 1.78 -8.92 -1.72
CA ALA A 29 1.95 -7.62 -2.35
C ALA A 29 1.82 -7.78 -3.87
N ILE A 30 1.22 -6.79 -4.53
CA ILE A 30 1.11 -6.73 -5.98
C ILE A 30 1.82 -5.47 -6.50
N ASN A 31 2.28 -5.53 -7.76
CA ASN A 31 2.98 -4.41 -8.39
C ASN A 31 2.05 -3.25 -8.81
N LEU A 32 0.84 -3.17 -8.24
CA LEU A 32 -0.03 -2.02 -8.36
C LEU A 32 0.34 -1.03 -7.25
N ARG A 33 1.23 -0.08 -7.54
CA ARG A 33 1.82 0.80 -6.53
C ARG A 33 1.11 2.15 -6.44
N THR A 34 0.97 2.65 -5.21
CA THR A 34 0.63 4.04 -4.93
C THR A 34 1.93 4.83 -4.74
N THR A 35 2.07 5.94 -5.46
CA THR A 35 3.25 6.81 -5.40
C THR A 35 2.86 8.16 -4.83
N VAL A 36 3.67 8.70 -3.94
CA VAL A 36 3.48 10.02 -3.32
C VAL A 36 4.77 10.81 -3.45
N ALA A 37 4.67 12.06 -3.90
CA ALA A 37 5.73 13.04 -3.83
C ALA A 37 5.35 14.10 -2.79
N VAL A 38 6.29 14.42 -1.90
CA VAL A 38 6.11 15.41 -0.83
C VAL A 38 7.15 16.50 -1.01
N ALA A 39 6.69 17.75 -1.05
CA ALA A 39 7.52 18.94 -1.06
C ALA A 39 7.10 19.88 0.09
N GLU A 40 7.94 20.85 0.42
CA GLU A 40 7.61 21.88 1.41
C GLU A 40 6.46 22.75 0.91
N SER A 41 5.46 22.99 1.74
CA SER A 41 4.22 23.68 1.36
C SER A 41 4.41 25.14 0.93
N ASN A 42 5.49 25.78 1.40
CA ASN A 42 5.76 27.20 1.17
C ASN A 42 6.77 27.43 0.04
N GLN A 43 7.11 26.39 -0.71
CA GLN A 43 7.84 26.54 -1.95
C GLN A 43 6.84 27.11 -2.98
N THR A 44 6.80 28.44 -3.06
CA THR A 44 6.13 29.14 -4.15
C THR A 44 7.07 28.99 -5.35
N ASP A 45 6.59 28.41 -6.44
CA ASP A 45 7.33 28.40 -7.71
C ASP A 45 7.72 29.83 -8.14
#